data_AF-A0A369FFW8-F1
#
_entry.id   AF-A0A369FFW8-F1
#
_cell.length_a   1.000
_cell.length_b   1.000
_cell.length_c   1.000
_cell.angle_alpha   90.00
_cell.angle_beta   90.00
_cell.angle_gamma   90.00
#
_symmetry.space_group_name_H-M   'P 1'
#
loop_
_entity.id
_entity.type
_entity.pdbx_description
1 polymer ?
#
loop_
_entity_poly.entity_id
_entity_poly.type
_entity_poly.pdbx_seq_one_letter_code
_entity_poly.pdbx_strand_id
1 'polypeptide(L)'
;MTMYAKSFLAFDGNGRLTGARTAQTAPYDRYTCHLCGSALRYHPQYDTERPWFEHTGEGLAEHGHECPYARPERREILLIKRLQQWVPDALPVVRKTSWHCRQCHHDYYGEQYCTHCHTGRFSEEAVAG
;
A
#
# COMPACT_ATOMS: atom_id res chain seq x y z
N MET A 1 4.99 1.88 17.79
CA MET A 1 4.45 0.99 16.73
C MET A 1 4.49 1.74 15.41
N THR A 2 5.11 1.14 14.39
CA THR A 2 5.00 1.59 13.01
C THR A 2 3.60 1.27 12.52
N MET A 3 2.89 2.25 11.95
CA MET A 3 1.52 2.08 11.47
C MET A 3 1.56 1.95 9.95
N TYR A 4 1.10 0.81 9.46
CA TYR A 4 1.02 0.52 8.03
C TYR A 4 -0.40 0.75 7.51
N ALA A 5 -0.52 1.15 6.25
CA ALA A 5 -1.81 1.22 5.59
C ALA A 5 -2.22 -0.15 5.05
N LYS A 6 -3.53 -0.40 4.99
CA LYS A 6 -4.07 -1.60 4.37
C LYS A 6 -3.83 -1.56 2.85
N SER A 7 -3.34 -2.66 2.30
CA SER A 7 -3.42 -2.92 0.86
C SER A 7 -4.52 -3.92 0.56
N PHE A 8 -5.23 -3.75 -0.54
CA PHE A 8 -6.21 -4.72 -1.04
C PHE A 8 -5.72 -5.47 -2.28
N LEU A 9 -4.49 -5.17 -2.72
CA LEU A 9 -3.82 -5.73 -3.89
C LEU A 9 -2.42 -6.23 -3.50
N ALA A 10 -2.04 -7.38 -4.04
CA ALA A 10 -0.72 -7.98 -3.89
C ALA A 10 -0.35 -8.74 -5.17
N PHE A 11 0.90 -9.13 -5.31
CA PHE A 11 1.26 -10.24 -6.18
C PHE A 11 1.11 -11.55 -5.40
N ASP A 12 0.55 -12.58 -6.05
CA ASP A 12 0.47 -13.94 -5.50
C ASP A 12 1.81 -14.69 -5.62
N GLY A 13 1.84 -15.94 -5.16
CA GLY A 13 3.04 -16.80 -5.23
C GLY A 13 3.57 -17.03 -6.65
N ASN A 14 2.75 -16.82 -7.68
CA ASN A 14 3.12 -16.91 -9.09
C ASN A 14 3.52 -15.55 -9.70
N GLY A 15 3.54 -14.48 -8.91
CA GLY A 15 3.83 -13.13 -9.37
C GLY A 15 2.68 -12.44 -10.11
N ARG A 16 1.44 -12.97 -10.03
CA ARG A 16 0.27 -12.36 -10.68
C ARG A 16 -0.44 -11.41 -9.73
N LEU A 17 -0.95 -10.31 -10.27
CA LEU A 17 -1.71 -9.34 -9.47
C LEU A 17 -3.00 -10.00 -8.96
N THR A 18 -3.20 -10.00 -7.66
CA THR A 18 -4.34 -10.60 -6.97
C THR A 18 -4.98 -9.62 -5.99
N GLY A 19 -6.30 -9.69 -5.88
CA GLY A 19 -7.05 -8.96 -4.87
C GLY A 19 -7.17 -9.78 -3.58
N ALA A 20 -7.28 -9.09 -2.44
CA ALA A 20 -7.42 -9.75 -1.14
C ALA A 20 -8.68 -10.65 -1.03
N ARG A 21 -9.74 -10.33 -1.79
CA ARG A 21 -10.93 -11.19 -1.91
C ARG A 21 -10.65 -12.47 -2.69
N THR A 22 -9.86 -12.40 -3.74
CA THR A 22 -9.45 -13.58 -4.53
C THR A 22 -8.56 -14.50 -3.70
N ALA A 23 -7.65 -13.92 -2.92
CA ALA A 23 -6.81 -14.65 -1.96
C ALA A 23 -7.63 -15.42 -0.90
N GLN A 24 -8.85 -14.98 -0.59
CA GLN A 24 -9.73 -15.68 0.34
C GLN A 24 -10.25 -17.00 -0.24
N THR A 25 -10.56 -16.99 -1.54
CA THR A 25 -11.14 -18.14 -2.25
C THR A 25 -10.09 -19.08 -2.83
N ALA A 26 -8.91 -18.55 -3.13
CA ALA A 26 -7.78 -19.28 -3.71
C ALA A 26 -6.49 -18.82 -3.03
N PRO A 27 -6.20 -19.31 -1.81
CA PRO A 27 -5.06 -18.88 -1.03
C PRO A 27 -3.74 -19.41 -1.59
N TYR A 28 -2.71 -18.58 -1.52
CA TYR A 28 -1.31 -18.92 -1.77
C TYR A 28 -0.50 -18.88 -0.48
N ASP A 29 0.66 -19.53 -0.52
CA ASP A 29 1.64 -19.59 0.57
C ASP A 29 2.33 -18.24 0.83
N ARG A 30 2.44 -17.39 -0.20
CA ARG A 30 3.09 -16.09 -0.11
C ARG A 30 2.38 -15.01 -0.93
N TYR A 31 2.45 -13.79 -0.41
CA TYR A 31 2.05 -12.57 -1.11
C TYR A 31 3.14 -11.50 -1.00
N THR A 32 3.31 -10.71 -2.06
CA THR A 32 4.26 -9.59 -2.09
C THR A 32 3.57 -8.29 -2.51
N CYS A 33 4.09 -7.16 -2.04
CA CYS A 33 3.57 -5.85 -2.40
C CYS A 33 3.74 -5.59 -3.89
N HIS A 34 2.66 -5.15 -4.54
CA HIS A 34 2.66 -4.83 -5.96
C HIS A 34 3.50 -3.59 -6.33
N LEU A 35 3.94 -2.80 -5.34
CA LEU A 35 4.78 -1.63 -5.53
C LEU A 35 6.25 -1.94 -5.22
N CYS A 36 6.55 -2.37 -4.00
CA CYS A 36 7.93 -2.50 -3.51
C CYS A 36 8.43 -3.94 -3.39
N GLY A 37 7.62 -4.95 -3.73
CA GLY A 37 8.00 -6.36 -3.65
C GLY A 37 8.17 -6.93 -2.23
N SER A 38 7.92 -6.13 -1.18
CA SER A 38 8.02 -6.58 0.22
C SER A 38 7.05 -7.72 0.51
N ALA A 39 7.43 -8.67 1.37
CA ALA A 39 6.53 -9.73 1.80
C ALA A 39 5.38 -9.15 2.62
N LEU A 40 4.16 -9.64 2.36
CA LEU A 40 2.95 -9.18 3.01
C LEU A 40 2.33 -10.26 3.89
N ARG A 41 1.77 -9.84 5.02
CA ARG A 41 0.87 -10.67 5.83
C ARG A 41 -0.54 -10.55 5.27
N TYR A 42 -1.17 -11.69 4.99
CA TYR A 42 -2.57 -11.74 4.59
C TYR A 42 -3.47 -11.77 5.82
N HIS A 43 -4.51 -10.94 5.81
CA HIS A 43 -5.56 -10.91 6.81
C HIS A 43 -6.87 -11.36 6.14
N PRO A 44 -7.38 -12.57 6.45
CA PRO A 44 -8.65 -13.05 5.90
C PRO A 44 -9.82 -12.22 6.42
N GLN A 45 -10.99 -12.39 5.81
CA GLN A 45 -12.22 -11.75 6.29
C GLN A 45 -12.51 -12.17 7.73
N TYR A 46 -12.77 -11.19 8.60
CA TYR A 46 -13.22 -11.41 9.96
C TYR A 46 -14.33 -10.40 10.31
N ASP A 47 -15.47 -10.92 10.76
CA ASP A 47 -16.67 -10.14 11.04
C ASP A 47 -17.06 -9.22 9.85
N THR A 48 -17.06 -7.90 10.04
CA THR A 48 -17.38 -6.89 9.02
C THR A 48 -16.15 -6.44 8.22
N GLU A 49 -14.94 -6.85 8.62
CA GLU A 49 -13.70 -6.43 7.99
C GLU A 49 -13.41 -7.26 6.73
N ARG A 50 -13.28 -6.57 5.59
CA ARG A 50 -12.91 -7.19 4.32
C ARG A 50 -11.45 -7.67 4.36
N PRO A 51 -11.11 -8.77 3.66
CA PRO A 51 -9.75 -9.27 3.63
C PRO A 51 -8.79 -8.21 3.06
N TRP A 52 -7.57 -8.19 3.57
CA TRP A 52 -6.56 -7.19 3.23
C TRP A 52 -5.13 -7.72 3.45
N PHE A 53 -4.13 -6.94 3.06
CA PHE A 53 -2.72 -7.27 3.22
C PHE A 53 -1.97 -6.18 3.99
N GLU A 54 -1.04 -6.61 4.84
CA GLU A 54 -0.26 -5.76 5.72
C GLU A 54 1.24 -5.90 5.45
N HIS A 55 1.98 -4.78 5.48
CA HIS A 55 3.43 -4.83 5.55
C HIS A 55 3.88 -5.24 6.95
N THR A 56 4.99 -5.96 7.06
CA THR A 56 5.58 -6.29 8.36
C THR A 56 7.02 -5.79 8.40
N GLY A 57 7.52 -5.37 9.56
CA GLY A 57 8.87 -4.81 9.67
C GLY A 57 9.96 -5.78 9.20
N GLU A 58 9.78 -7.08 9.46
CA GLU A 58 10.71 -8.14 9.05
C GLU A 58 10.64 -8.47 7.54
N GLY A 59 9.52 -8.16 6.89
CA GLY A 59 9.27 -8.47 5.47
C GLY A 59 9.57 -7.34 4.49
N LEU A 60 10.08 -6.19 4.96
CA LEU A 60 10.37 -5.05 4.09
C LEU A 60 11.59 -5.33 3.20
N ALA A 61 11.39 -5.17 1.89
CA ALA A 61 12.47 -5.11 0.92
C ALA A 61 13.30 -3.83 1.08
N GLU A 62 14.44 -3.74 0.39
CA GLU A 62 15.38 -2.60 0.47
C GLU A 62 14.67 -1.24 0.29
N HIS A 63 13.84 -1.10 -0.73
CA HIS A 63 13.02 0.10 -1.00
C HIS A 63 11.62 0.05 -0.37
N GLY A 64 11.36 -0.92 0.51
CA GLY A 64 10.07 -1.08 1.18
C GLY A 64 9.68 0.13 2.02
N HIS A 65 10.66 0.86 2.57
CA HIS A 65 10.44 2.06 3.37
C HIS A 65 9.98 3.29 2.56
N GLU A 66 10.08 3.24 1.23
CA GLU A 66 9.54 4.25 0.30
C GLU A 66 8.15 3.86 -0.22
N CYS A 67 7.65 2.67 0.14
CA CYS A 67 6.31 2.24 -0.23
C CYS A 67 5.25 3.05 0.52
N PRO A 68 4.24 3.62 -0.16
CA PRO A 68 3.21 4.42 0.49
C PRO A 68 2.37 3.62 1.49
N TYR A 69 2.29 2.29 1.34
CA TYR A 69 1.64 1.41 2.31
C TYR A 69 2.49 1.14 3.57
N ALA A 70 3.81 1.07 3.41
CA ALA A 70 4.74 0.85 4.52
C ALA A 70 5.04 2.15 5.28
N ARG A 71 5.00 3.29 4.59
CA ARG A 71 5.23 4.61 5.16
C ARG A 71 4.19 5.61 4.64
N PRO A 72 2.97 5.59 5.21
CA PRO A 72 1.97 6.59 4.89
C PRO A 72 2.44 8.00 5.23
N GLU A 73 1.85 9.00 4.56
CA GLU A 73 2.22 10.39 4.77
C GLU A 73 2.08 10.82 6.24
N ARG A 74 3.03 11.63 6.72
CA ARG A 74 3.03 12.09 8.12
C ARG A 74 1.73 12.80 8.50
N ARG A 75 1.14 13.56 7.57
CA ARG A 75 -0.14 14.26 7.79
C ARG A 75 -1.28 13.26 8.01
N GLU A 76 -1.34 12.21 7.22
CA GLU A 76 -2.32 11.12 7.36
C GLU A 76 -2.13 10.39 8.70
N ILE A 77 -0.90 10.05 9.08
CA ILE A 77 -0.61 9.44 10.39
C ILE A 77 -1.10 10.30 11.55
N LEU A 78 -0.89 11.62 11.49
CA LEU A 78 -1.36 12.53 12.54
C LEU A 78 -2.89 12.62 12.59
N LEU A 79 -3.55 12.59 11.44
CA LEU A 79 -5.01 12.58 11.35
C LEU A 79 -5.59 11.29 11.96
N ILE A 80 -5.05 10.13 11.56
CA ILE A 80 -5.50 8.83 12.05
C ILE A 80 -5.29 8.70 13.56
N LYS A 81 -4.15 9.14 14.09
CA LYS A 81 -3.92 9.15 15.55
C LYS A 81 -4.96 9.95 16.32
N ARG A 82 -5.49 11.03 15.74
CA ARG A 82 -6.59 11.80 16.34
C ARG A 82 -7.90 11.03 16.24
N LEU A 83 -8.17 10.40 15.10
CA LEU A 83 -9.37 9.59 14.87
C LEU A 83 -9.44 8.36 15.79
N GLN A 84 -8.29 7.77 16.11
CA GLN A 84 -8.18 6.61 16.99
C GLN A 84 -8.67 6.82 18.42
N GLN A 85 -8.84 8.08 18.86
CA GLN A 85 -9.50 8.39 20.13
C GLN A 85 -10.98 7.97 20.15
N TRP A 86 -11.60 7.86 18.97
CA TRP A 86 -13.02 7.52 18.78
C TRP A 86 -13.20 6.20 18.04
N VAL A 87 -12.27 5.85 17.16
CA VAL A 87 -12.28 4.63 16.34
C VAL A 87 -10.93 3.94 16.46
N PRO A 88 -10.71 3.11 17.48
CA PRO A 88 -9.39 2.54 17.79
C PRO A 88 -8.72 1.81 16.62
N ASP A 89 -9.51 1.13 15.79
CA ASP A 89 -9.03 0.33 14.65
C ASP A 89 -8.85 1.14 13.35
N ALA A 90 -8.95 2.48 13.41
CA ALA A 90 -8.69 3.33 12.26
C ALA A 90 -7.24 3.16 11.78
N LEU A 91 -7.07 2.98 10.47
CA LEU A 91 -5.78 2.83 9.80
C LEU A 91 -5.60 3.88 8.71
N PRO A 92 -4.34 4.22 8.36
CA PRO A 92 -4.05 5.16 7.28
C PRO A 92 -4.57 4.67 5.93
N VAL A 93 -5.02 5.62 5.13
CA VAL A 93 -5.46 5.35 3.75
C VAL A 93 -4.39 5.85 2.77
N VAL A 94 -4.00 4.99 1.84
CA VAL A 94 -3.16 5.42 0.70
C VAL A 94 -4.05 6.05 -0.36
N ARG A 95 -3.82 7.34 -0.64
CA ARG A 95 -4.54 8.07 -1.68
C ARG A 95 -4.15 7.54 -3.06
N LYS A 96 -5.14 7.46 -3.95
CA LYS A 96 -4.93 7.20 -5.38
C LYS A 96 -5.39 8.40 -6.19
N THR A 97 -4.52 8.90 -7.06
CA THR A 97 -4.78 10.06 -7.92
C THR A 97 -3.89 9.99 -9.15
N SER A 98 -4.00 10.99 -10.03
CA SER A 98 -3.09 11.16 -11.16
C SER A 98 -1.78 11.78 -10.69
N TRP A 99 -0.68 11.16 -11.09
CA TRP A 99 0.68 11.56 -10.73
C TRP A 99 1.52 11.76 -11.98
N HIS A 100 2.41 12.74 -11.95
CA HIS A 100 3.49 12.92 -12.91
C HIS A 100 4.82 12.60 -12.23
N CYS A 101 5.58 11.63 -12.73
CA CYS A 101 6.93 11.37 -12.23
C CYS A 101 7.94 12.25 -12.97
N ARG A 102 8.52 13.24 -12.29
CA ARG A 102 9.53 14.15 -12.90
C ARG A 102 10.85 13.49 -13.29
N GLN A 103 11.12 12.28 -12.81
CA GLN A 103 12.36 11.57 -13.15
C GLN A 103 12.26 10.79 -14.45
N CYS A 104 11.16 10.07 -14.68
CA CYS A 104 10.95 9.30 -15.92
C CYS A 104 9.97 9.98 -16.89
N HIS A 105 9.42 11.13 -16.52
CA HIS A 105 8.43 11.90 -17.29
C HIS A 105 7.17 11.09 -17.65
N HIS A 106 6.81 10.12 -16.82
CA HIS A 106 5.64 9.29 -17.02
C HIS A 106 4.47 9.75 -16.13
N ASP A 107 3.32 9.97 -16.76
CA ASP A 107 2.05 10.18 -16.08
C ASP A 107 1.40 8.83 -15.76
N TYR A 108 0.91 8.67 -14.53
CA TYR A 108 0.27 7.43 -14.08
C TYR A 108 -0.82 7.70 -13.05
N TYR A 109 -1.82 6.82 -13.00
CA TYR A 109 -2.87 6.86 -11.98
C TYR A 109 -2.64 5.75 -10.95
N GLY A 110 -2.66 6.09 -9.66
CA GLY A 110 -2.46 5.11 -8.60
C GLY A 110 -1.95 5.75 -7.31
N GLU A 111 -1.27 4.95 -6.50
CA GLU A 111 -0.58 5.39 -5.29
C GLU A 111 0.61 6.30 -5.66
N GLN A 112 1.09 7.15 -4.74
CA GLN A 112 2.29 7.97 -4.96
C GLN A 112 3.57 7.12 -5.00
N TYR A 113 3.73 6.29 -6.03
CA TYR A 113 4.85 5.41 -6.23
C TYR A 113 5.02 5.11 -7.72
N CYS A 114 6.07 5.66 -8.33
CA CYS A 114 6.37 5.38 -9.73
C CYS A 114 6.95 3.96 -9.84
N THR A 115 6.27 3.06 -10.56
CA THR A 115 6.72 1.68 -10.74
C THR A 115 7.94 1.55 -11.66
N HIS A 116 8.25 2.57 -12.46
CA HIS A 116 9.48 2.62 -13.27
C HIS A 116 10.70 3.05 -12.45
N CYS A 117 10.54 4.02 -11.54
CA CYS A 117 11.63 4.51 -10.69
C CYS A 117 11.70 3.80 -9.34
N HIS A 118 10.73 2.94 -9.02
CA HIS A 118 10.57 2.25 -7.74
C HIS A 118 10.59 3.19 -6.51
N THR A 119 10.06 4.41 -6.67
CA THR A 119 9.96 5.41 -5.60
C THR A 119 8.82 6.38 -5.87
N GLY A 120 8.26 6.96 -4.81
CA GLY A 120 7.29 8.07 -4.87
C GLY A 120 7.93 9.46 -4.84
N ARG A 121 9.25 9.57 -4.63
CA ARG A 121 9.93 10.84 -4.32
C ARG A 121 9.77 11.92 -5.41
N PHE A 122 9.65 11.50 -6.66
CA PHE A 122 9.57 12.40 -7.82
C PHE A 122 8.15 12.52 -8.37
N SER A 123 7.17 11.93 -7.69
CA SER A 123 5.78 11.90 -8.12
C SER A 123 5.04 13.10 -7.56
N GLU A 124 4.57 13.95 -8.46
CA GLU A 124 3.79 15.14 -8.15
C GLU A 124 2.36 14.98 -8.62
N GLU A 125 1.39 15.44 -7.84
CA GLU A 125 -0.02 15.35 -8.20
C GLU A 125 -0.23 16.15 -9.49
N ALA A 126 -0.69 15.48 -10.54
CA ALA A 126 -0.92 16.13 -11.82
C ALA A 126 -2.08 17.12 -11.64
N VAL A 127 -1.79 18.42 -11.76
CA VAL A 127 -2.84 19.44 -11.74
C VAL A 127 -3.64 19.28 -13.02
N ALA A 128 -4.94 18.99 -12.91
CA ALA A 128 -5.84 19.05 -14.05
C ALA A 128 -5.80 20.49 -14.58
N GLY A 129 -5.20 20.66 -15.77
CA GLY A 129 -5.21 21.91 -16.52
C GLY A 129 -6.59 22.25 -17.07
#